data_AF-A0A101C534-F1
#
_entry.id   AF-A0A101C534-F1
#
_cell.length_a   1.000
_cell.length_b   1.000
_cell.length_c   1.000
_cell.angle_alpha   90.00
_cell.angle_beta   90.00
_cell.angle_gamma   90.00
#
_symmetry.space_group_name_H-M   'P 1'
#
loop_
_entity.id
_entity.type
_entity.pdbx_description
1 polymer ?
#
loop_
_entity_poly.entity_id
_entity_poly.type
_entity_poly.pdbx_seq_one_letter_code
_entity_poly.pdbx_strand_id
1 'polypeptide(L)'
;MEITFDIKDDLISHTKLIENVEVVYKKKKKHNGALSAVKISPFEVRILDETTKEENPQHLIDFDLAQQLTLTFFDGTVKTYQDPIV
;
A
#
# COMPACT_ATOMS: atom_id res chain seq x y z
N MET A 1 4.40 6.48 -8.62
CA MET A 1 3.09 5.94 -9.02
C MET A 1 2.03 7.01 -8.88
N GLU A 2 1.27 7.26 -9.95
CA GLU A 2 0.10 8.14 -9.88
C GLU A 2 -1.00 7.53 -9.00
N ILE A 3 -1.58 8.32 -8.09
CA ILE A 3 -2.70 7.88 -7.24
C ILE A 3 -4.01 7.99 -8.02
N THR A 4 -4.43 6.88 -8.64
CA THR A 4 -5.69 6.80 -9.39
C THR A 4 -6.92 6.71 -8.48
N PHE A 5 -8.10 6.93 -9.05
CA PHE A 5 -9.38 6.75 -8.34
C PHE A 5 -9.54 5.31 -7.83
N ASP A 6 -9.19 4.32 -8.64
CA ASP A 6 -9.33 2.90 -8.27
C ASP A 6 -8.48 2.54 -7.04
N ILE A 7 -7.26 3.06 -6.95
CA ILE A 7 -6.40 2.88 -5.76
C ILE A 7 -7.08 3.46 -4.52
N LYS A 8 -7.65 4.66 -4.63
CA LYS A 8 -8.35 5.31 -3.52
C LYS A 8 -9.60 4.54 -3.11
N ASP A 9 -10.42 4.13 -4.07
CA ASP A 9 -11.65 3.38 -3.80
C ASP A 9 -11.33 2.04 -3.13
N ASP A 10 -10.35 1.28 -3.63
CA ASP A 10 -9.98 0.01 -3.02
C ASP A 10 -9.44 0.18 -1.60
N LEU A 11 -8.64 1.21 -1.32
CA LEU A 11 -8.09 1.46 0.02
C LEU A 11 -9.11 2.04 1.02
N ILE A 12 -10.14 2.76 0.55
CA ILE A 12 -11.16 3.41 1.39
C ILE A 12 -12.40 2.52 1.56
N SER A 13 -12.92 1.98 0.47
CA SER A 13 -14.15 1.19 0.44
C SER A 13 -13.94 -0.24 0.93
N HIS A 14 -12.73 -0.79 0.74
CA HIS A 14 -12.41 -2.18 1.09
C HIS A 14 -11.38 -2.32 2.22
N THR A 15 -11.14 -1.27 3.02
CA THR A 15 -10.14 -1.25 4.11
C THR A 15 -10.19 -2.49 5.02
N LYS A 16 -11.40 -2.96 5.36
CA LYS A 16 -11.60 -4.12 6.27
C LYS A 16 -11.41 -5.48 5.59
N LEU A 17 -11.40 -5.51 4.27
CA LEU A 17 -11.24 -6.73 3.47
C LEU A 17 -9.79 -6.95 3.04
N ILE A 18 -8.96 -5.90 3.13
CA ILE A 18 -7.53 -5.97 2.85
C ILE A 18 -6.85 -6.73 3.98
N GLU A 19 -6.30 -7.88 3.65
CA GLU A 19 -5.47 -8.70 4.54
C GLU A 19 -4.06 -8.13 4.64
N ASN A 20 -3.47 -7.79 3.49
CA ASN A 20 -2.09 -7.33 3.41
C ASN A 20 -1.91 -6.29 2.30
N VAL A 21 -1.04 -5.33 2.57
CA VAL A 21 -0.60 -4.32 1.61
C VAL A 21 0.90 -4.47 1.41
N GLU A 22 1.31 -4.53 0.16
CA GLU A 22 2.72 -4.59 -0.23
C GLU A 22 3.04 -3.41 -1.15
N VAL A 23 4.11 -2.69 -0.84
CA VAL A 23 4.62 -1.61 -1.67
C VAL A 23 6.07 -1.88 -2.06
N VAL A 24 6.36 -1.65 -3.34
CA VAL A 24 7.71 -1.76 -3.90
C VAL A 24 8.16 -0.39 -4.39
N TYR A 25 9.31 0.05 -3.91
CA TYR A 25 9.98 1.30 -4.26
C TYR A 25 11.10 1.09 -5.28
N LYS A 26 11.55 2.19 -5.87
CA LYS A 26 12.80 2.25 -6.64
C LYS A 26 13.96 1.60 -5.86
N LYS A 27 14.88 0.94 -6.56
CA LYS A 27 15.99 0.14 -5.98
C LYS A 27 15.54 -1.13 -5.23
N LYS A 28 14.33 -1.65 -5.51
CA LYS A 28 13.78 -2.90 -4.95
C LYS A 28 13.61 -2.90 -3.42
N LYS A 29 13.46 -1.73 -2.80
CA LYS A 29 13.06 -1.66 -1.38
C LYS A 29 11.57 -2.03 -1.31
N LYS A 30 11.25 -3.03 -0.50
CA LYS A 30 9.89 -3.58 -0.37
C LYS A 30 9.47 -3.50 1.09
N HIS A 31 8.23 -3.10 1.31
CA HIS A 31 7.58 -3.09 2.61
C HIS A 31 6.25 -3.84 2.47
N ASN A 32 5.92 -4.70 3.44
CA ASN A 32 4.63 -5.39 3.47
C ASN A 32 4.06 -5.41 4.88
N GLY A 33 2.74 -5.47 4.98
CA GLY A 33 2.08 -5.55 6.26
C GLY A 33 0.61 -5.20 6.23
N ALA A 34 -0.01 -5.25 7.40
CA ALA A 34 -1.42 -4.93 7.57
C ALA A 34 -1.69 -3.44 7.36
N LEU A 35 -2.82 -3.11 6.73
CA LEU A 35 -3.26 -1.73 6.56
C LEU A 35 -3.57 -1.11 7.94
N SER A 36 -2.83 -0.07 8.30
CA SER A 36 -2.94 0.60 9.60
C SER A 36 -3.91 1.77 9.58
N ALA A 37 -3.78 2.64 8.57
CA ALA A 37 -4.60 3.84 8.44
C ALA A 37 -4.66 4.32 6.99
N VAL A 38 -5.81 4.88 6.61
CA VAL A 38 -6.03 5.60 5.36
C VAL A 38 -6.64 6.95 5.67
N LYS A 39 -6.01 8.02 5.18
CA LYS A 39 -6.51 9.40 5.27
C LYS A 39 -6.91 9.85 3.88
N ILE A 40 -8.03 10.59 3.78
CA ILE A 40 -8.62 10.97 2.49
C ILE A 40 -8.09 12.34 2.01
N SER A 41 -7.76 13.24 2.94
CA SER A 41 -7.27 14.60 2.60
C SER A 41 -6.28 15.13 3.66
N PRO A 42 -4.99 15.29 3.33
CA PRO A 42 -4.32 14.73 2.14
C PRO A 42 -4.43 13.20 2.10
N PHE A 43 -4.32 12.61 0.91
CA PHE A 43 -4.40 11.16 0.76
C PHE A 43 -3.12 10.51 1.33
N GLU A 44 -3.26 9.74 2.40
CA GLU A 44 -2.14 9.09 3.09
C GLU A 44 -2.51 7.65 3.43
N VAL A 45 -1.56 6.73 3.27
CA VAL A 45 -1.77 5.30 3.54
C VAL A 45 -0.60 4.79 4.38
N ARG A 46 -0.91 4.18 5.51
CA ARG A 46 0.08 3.61 6.44
C ARG A 46 -0.13 2.13 6.60
N ILE A 47 0.96 1.38 6.64
CA ILE A 47 0.97 -0.06 6.90
C ILE A 47 1.78 -0.35 8.17
N LEU A 48 1.41 -1.41 8.88
CA LEU A 48 2.22 -1.99 9.95
C LEU A 48 3.18 -2.98 9.31
N ASP A 49 4.38 -2.52 8.99
CA ASP A 49 5.42 -3.30 8.35
C ASP A 49 5.90 -4.44 9.27
N GLU A 50 5.57 -5.67 8.91
CA GLU A 50 5.94 -6.85 9.68
C GLU A 50 7.40 -7.29 9.42
N THR A 51 8.06 -6.69 8.42
CA THR A 51 9.43 -7.03 8.02
C THR A 51 10.49 -6.19 8.73
N THR A 52 10.12 -5.07 9.32
CA THR A 52 11.05 -4.22 10.06
C THR A 52 11.23 -4.69 11.50
N LYS A 53 12.46 -4.59 12.02
CA LYS A 53 12.79 -4.83 13.44
C LYS A 53 12.72 -3.56 14.28
N GLU A 54 12.18 -2.49 13.72
CA GLU A 54 12.11 -1.18 14.37
C GLU A 54 11.02 -1.15 15.45
N GLU A 55 11.24 -0.36 16.51
CA GLU A 55 10.26 -0.17 17.60
C GLU A 55 8.91 0.39 17.11
N ASN A 56 8.91 1.10 15.97
CA ASN A 56 7.71 1.62 15.32
C ASN A 56 7.59 1.04 13.91
N PRO A 57 6.89 -0.08 13.72
CA PRO A 57 6.73 -0.70 12.41
C PRO A 57 5.77 0.05 11.48
N GLN A 58 5.43 1.32 11.76
CA GLN A 58 4.54 2.08 10.89
C GLN A 58 5.30 2.63 9.70
N HIS A 59 4.93 2.17 8.50
CA HIS A 59 5.47 2.66 7.25
C HIS A 59 4.43 3.50 6.50
N LEU A 60 4.76 4.76 6.22
CA LEU A 60 3.95 5.64 5.38
C LEU A 60 4.28 5.39 3.91
N ILE A 61 3.27 5.09 3.10
CA ILE A 61 3.46 4.86 1.67
C ILE A 61 3.71 6.18 0.95
N ASP A 62 4.95 6.38 0.53
CA ASP A 62 5.32 7.43 -0.43
C ASP A 62 4.96 7.00 -1.87
N PHE A 63 3.82 7.48 -2.38
CA PHE A 63 3.35 7.13 -3.72
C PHE A 63 4.23 7.70 -4.85
N ASP A 64 4.94 8.81 -4.62
CA ASP A 64 5.83 9.41 -5.62
C ASP A 64 7.06 8.53 -5.87
N LEU A 65 7.54 7.86 -4.82
CA LEU A 65 8.66 6.92 -4.90
C LEU A 65 8.24 5.47 -5.17
N ALA A 66 6.97 5.12 -4.93
CA ALA A 66 6.43 3.79 -5.18
C ALA A 66 6.40 3.48 -6.68
N GLN A 67 6.81 2.27 -7.04
CA GLN A 67 6.71 1.71 -8.39
C GLN A 67 5.52 0.77 -8.53
N GLN A 68 5.19 0.04 -7.45
CA GLN A 68 4.11 -0.94 -7.43
C GLN A 68 3.46 -0.96 -6.04
N LEU A 69 2.14 -1.10 -6.04
CA LEU A 69 1.30 -1.37 -4.87
C LEU A 69 0.52 -2.66 -5.13
N THR A 70 0.54 -3.59 -4.18
CA THR A 70 -0.25 -4.83 -4.24
C THR A 70 -1.14 -4.93 -3.01
N LEU A 71 -2.42 -5.17 -3.22
CA LEU A 71 -3.43 -5.40 -2.19
C LEU A 71 -3.83 -6.87 -2.25
N THR A 72 -3.66 -7.58 -1.13
CA THR A 72 -4.18 -8.94 -0.94
C THR A 72 -5.41 -8.85 -0.04
N PHE A 73 -6.50 -9.44 -0.46
CA PHE A 73 -7.76 -9.48 0.27
C PHE A 73 -7.96 -10.83 0.95
N PHE A 74 -8.72 -10.88 2.05
CA PHE A 74 -8.98 -12.11 2.81
C PHE A 74 -9.69 -13.22 2.03
N ASP A 75 -10.32 -12.89 0.89
CA ASP A 75 -10.95 -13.85 -0.02
C ASP A 75 -9.94 -14.48 -1.01
N GLY A 76 -8.66 -14.12 -0.92
CA GLY A 76 -7.61 -14.54 -1.82
C GLY A 76 -7.49 -13.69 -3.10
N THR A 77 -8.32 -12.66 -3.28
CA THR A 77 -8.19 -11.71 -4.39
C THR A 77 -6.88 -10.92 -4.25
N VAL A 78 -6.17 -10.73 -5.36
CA VAL A 78 -4.95 -9.91 -5.42
C VAL A 78 -5.11 -8.84 -6.48
N LYS A 79 -4.96 -7.58 -6.10
CA LYS A 79 -4.94 -6.43 -7.02
C LYS A 79 -3.56 -5.78 -7.01
N THR A 80 -2.98 -5.58 -8.18
CA THR A 80 -1.67 -4.92 -8.33
C THR A 80 -1.80 -3.68 -9.20
N TYR A 81 -1.34 -2.55 -8.68
CA TYR A 81 -1.20 -1.28 -9.37
C TYR A 81 0.29 -1.01 -9.57
N GLN A 82 0.67 -0.65 -10.79
CA GLN A 82 2.06 -0.30 -11.12
C GLN A 82 2.04 0.93 -12.01
N ASP A 83 3.07 1.76 -11.90
CA ASP A 83 3.28 2.80 -12.91
C ASP A 83 3.53 2.14 -14.27
N PRO A 84 2.90 2.59 -15.36
CA PRO A 84 3.32 2.19 -16.69
C PRO A 84 4.79 2.61 -16.85
N ILE A 85 5.66 1.65 -17.14
CA ILE A 85 7.06 1.92 -17.45
C ILE A 85 7.06 2.78 -18.72
N VAL A 86 7.41 4.06 -18.58
CA VAL A 86 7.72 4.96 -19.70
C VAL A 86 9.13 4.67 -20.19
#